data_AF-A0A843J031-F1
#
_entry.id   AF-A0A843J031-F1
#
_cell.length_a   1.000
_cell.length_b   1.000
_cell.length_c   1.000
_cell.angle_alpha   90.00
_cell.angle_beta   90.00
_cell.angle_gamma   90.00
#
_symmetry.space_group_name_H-M   'P 1'
#
loop_
_entity.id
_entity.type
_entity.pdbx_description
1 polymer ?
#
loop_
_entity_poly.entity_id
_entity_poly.type
_entity_poly.pdbx_seq_one_letter_code
_entity_poly.pdbx_strand_id
1 'polypeptide(L)'
;MAEFECTVCGRCCMGMGRYVKVTGVMGPDKYAAIHGISNETFYPVVLKAFRGDFDIDKKKVEQGWCPFLMDADDEGKYYCAVHDTIPDFCRKYKCVSMRFYRSETIAGSLRGRTTLVSDDGALKSLWDNSVMTFPVEDYAAWKENLKKVLSDNGYTVEDYD
;
A
#
# COMPACT_ATOMS: atom_id res chain seq x y z
N MET A 1 -13.87 -4.70 10.99
CA MET A 1 -12.61 -4.45 10.27
C MET A 1 -12.97 -4.17 8.84
N ALA A 2 -12.41 -3.10 8.26
CA ALA A 2 -12.69 -2.75 6.87
C ALA A 2 -11.90 -3.67 5.92
N GLU A 3 -12.41 -3.87 4.71
CA GLU A 3 -11.63 -4.49 3.65
C GLU A 3 -10.58 -3.51 3.14
N PHE A 4 -9.35 -3.96 2.95
CA PHE A 4 -8.28 -3.10 2.45
C PHE A 4 -8.36 -3.01 0.93
N GLU A 5 -8.58 -1.80 0.41
CA GLU A 5 -8.49 -1.51 -1.01
C GLU A 5 -7.19 -0.75 -1.37
N CYS A 6 -6.62 -1.11 -2.52
CA CYS A 6 -5.43 -0.46 -3.07
C CYS A 6 -5.79 0.94 -3.58
N THR A 7 -5.18 1.97 -3.01
CA THR A 7 -5.39 3.37 -3.44
C THR A 7 -4.33 3.83 -4.45
N VAL A 8 -3.72 2.90 -5.20
CA VAL A 8 -2.68 3.18 -6.22
C VAL A 8 -1.53 4.08 -5.71
N CYS A 9 -1.20 3.98 -4.42
CA CYS A 9 -0.17 4.82 -3.80
C CYS A 9 1.27 4.31 -4.03
N GLY A 10 1.45 3.17 -4.70
CA GLY A 10 2.74 2.53 -4.95
C GLY A 10 3.46 1.95 -3.72
N ARG A 11 3.07 2.31 -2.49
CA ARG A 11 3.80 2.00 -1.25
C ARG A 11 4.05 0.50 -1.03
N CYS A 12 3.05 -0.36 -1.25
CA CYS A 12 3.24 -1.82 -1.14
C CYS A 12 4.18 -2.35 -2.22
N CYS A 13 4.03 -1.88 -3.46
CA CYS A 13 4.86 -2.27 -4.60
C CYS A 13 6.30 -1.81 -4.45
N MET A 14 6.56 -0.63 -3.88
CA MET A 14 7.90 -0.12 -3.61
C MET A 14 8.55 -0.78 -2.39
N GLY A 15 7.76 -1.13 -1.37
CA GLY A 15 8.26 -1.73 -0.13
C GLY A 15 8.58 -3.22 -0.27
N MET A 16 7.61 -4.00 -0.76
CA MET A 16 7.68 -5.46 -0.88
C MET A 16 8.10 -5.93 -2.28
N GLY A 17 8.17 -5.03 -3.25
CA GLY A 17 8.55 -5.36 -4.63
C GLY A 17 9.88 -6.08 -4.78
N ARG A 18 10.83 -5.83 -3.86
CA ARG A 18 12.13 -6.50 -3.77
C ARG A 18 12.03 -8.03 -3.69
N TYR A 19 10.90 -8.56 -3.23
CA TYR A 19 10.65 -9.98 -3.13
C TYR A 19 9.96 -10.55 -4.36
N VAL A 20 9.57 -9.72 -5.33
CA VAL A 20 9.00 -10.17 -6.60
C VAL A 20 10.10 -10.27 -7.64
N LYS A 21 10.30 -11.45 -8.19
CA LYS A 21 11.29 -11.70 -9.25
C LYS A 21 10.62 -12.31 -10.45
N VAL A 22 10.76 -11.68 -11.62
CA VAL A 22 10.35 -12.28 -12.89
C VAL A 22 11.39 -13.33 -13.27
N THR A 23 10.93 -14.54 -13.57
CA THR A 23 11.79 -15.69 -13.90
C THR A 23 11.69 -16.09 -15.37
N GLY A 24 10.68 -15.61 -16.09
CA GLY A 24 10.55 -15.84 -17.52
C GLY A 24 9.34 -15.14 -18.16
N VAL A 25 9.35 -15.13 -19.48
CA VAL A 25 8.25 -14.64 -20.32
C VAL A 25 7.53 -15.85 -20.90
N MET A 26 6.21 -15.94 -20.71
CA MET A 26 5.37 -17.06 -21.17
C MET A 26 4.52 -16.70 -22.40
N GLY A 27 4.48 -15.42 -22.78
CA GLY A 27 3.71 -14.89 -23.89
C GLY A 27 3.82 -13.36 -23.92
N PRO A 28 3.16 -12.69 -24.88
CA PRO A 28 3.30 -11.24 -25.07
C PRO A 28 2.92 -10.43 -23.83
N ASP A 29 1.90 -10.88 -23.08
CA ASP A 29 1.37 -10.18 -21.91
C ASP A 29 1.46 -11.03 -20.63
N LYS A 30 2.18 -12.15 -20.65
CA LYS A 30 2.15 -13.14 -19.56
C LYS A 30 3.56 -13.50 -19.13
N TYR A 31 3.79 -13.47 -17.82
CA TYR A 31 5.09 -13.73 -17.23
C TYR A 31 5.02 -14.87 -16.23
N ALA A 32 6.18 -15.43 -15.90
CA ALA A 32 6.38 -16.26 -14.73
C ALA A 32 7.16 -15.44 -13.70
N ALA A 33 6.69 -15.42 -12.47
CA ALA A 33 7.33 -14.71 -11.38
C ALA A 33 7.32 -15.56 -10.10
N ILE A 34 8.25 -15.27 -9.21
CA ILE A 34 8.38 -15.93 -7.91
C ILE A 34 8.44 -14.90 -6.79
N HIS A 35 7.79 -15.21 -5.67
CA HIS A 35 7.97 -14.49 -4.43
C HIS A 35 9.18 -15.05 -3.66
N GLY A 36 10.26 -14.28 -3.56
CA GLY A 36 11.55 -14.74 -3.05
C GLY A 36 11.63 -15.08 -1.57
N ILE A 37 10.58 -14.82 -0.77
CA ILE A 37 10.51 -15.28 0.62
C ILE A 37 9.75 -16.62 0.71
N SER A 38 8.54 -16.69 0.16
CA SER A 38 7.70 -17.89 0.25
C SER A 38 8.03 -18.94 -0.81
N ASN A 39 8.83 -18.60 -1.82
CA ASN A 39 9.06 -19.37 -3.05
C ASN A 39 7.78 -19.70 -3.83
N GLU A 40 6.70 -18.95 -3.59
CA GLU A 40 5.45 -19.08 -4.35
C GLU A 40 5.67 -18.60 -5.78
N THR A 41 5.37 -19.47 -6.75
CA THR A 41 5.38 -19.11 -8.18
C THR A 41 4.00 -18.65 -8.60
N PHE A 42 3.94 -17.56 -9.37
CA PHE A 42 2.70 -17.00 -9.89
C PHE A 42 2.87 -16.53 -11.34
N TYR A 43 1.75 -16.39 -12.04
CA TYR A 43 1.70 -16.17 -13.48
C TYR A 43 0.92 -14.91 -13.84
N PRO A 44 1.51 -13.72 -13.60
CA PRO A 44 0.80 -12.48 -13.80
C PRO A 44 0.57 -12.20 -15.29
N VAL A 45 -0.58 -11.60 -15.57
CA VAL A 45 -1.00 -11.17 -16.91
C VAL A 45 -1.16 -9.66 -16.90
N VAL A 46 -0.54 -9.01 -17.89
CA VAL A 46 -0.61 -7.56 -18.06
C VAL A 46 -2.03 -7.17 -18.47
N LEU A 47 -2.58 -6.22 -17.72
CA LEU A 47 -3.89 -5.65 -17.97
C LEU A 47 -3.89 -4.98 -19.34
N LYS A 48 -5.02 -5.09 -20.04
CA LYS A 48 -5.18 -4.57 -21.40
C LYS A 48 -4.76 -3.10 -21.53
N ALA A 49 -5.03 -2.29 -20.51
CA ALA A 49 -4.69 -0.87 -20.45
C ALA A 49 -3.17 -0.59 -20.53
N PHE A 50 -2.32 -1.55 -20.15
CA PHE A 50 -0.87 -1.35 -20.07
C PHE A 50 -0.08 -2.12 -21.13
N ARG A 51 -0.70 -2.94 -21.98
CA ARG A 51 0.02 -3.82 -22.94
C ARG A 51 0.83 -3.06 -23.99
N GLY A 52 0.46 -1.82 -24.30
CA GLY A 52 1.21 -0.97 -25.21
C GLY A 52 2.48 -0.37 -24.60
N ASP A 53 2.47 -0.16 -23.28
CA ASP A 53 3.50 0.60 -22.56
C ASP A 53 4.33 -0.27 -21.61
N PHE A 54 3.89 -1.49 -21.32
CA PHE A 54 4.56 -2.42 -20.44
C PHE A 54 5.49 -3.36 -21.21
N ASP A 55 6.79 -3.24 -20.96
CA ASP A 55 7.80 -4.17 -21.44
C ASP A 55 8.80 -4.42 -20.30
N ILE A 56 8.79 -5.64 -19.76
CA ILE A 56 9.61 -6.01 -18.60
C ILE A 56 11.11 -5.84 -18.85
N ASP A 57 11.57 -6.04 -20.07
CA ASP A 57 12.99 -6.03 -20.42
C ASP A 57 13.49 -4.59 -20.64
N LYS A 58 12.60 -3.69 -21.07
CA LYS A 58 12.92 -2.27 -21.27
C LYS A 58 12.67 -1.41 -20.05
N LYS A 59 11.80 -1.84 -19.14
CA LYS A 59 11.39 -1.04 -17.99
C LYS A 59 12.55 -0.88 -17.01
N LYS A 60 12.94 0.36 -16.77
CA LYS A 60 13.87 0.73 -15.71
C LYS A 60 13.09 0.91 -14.42
N VAL A 61 13.01 -0.14 -13.62
CA VAL A 61 12.41 -0.08 -12.29
C VAL A 61 13.49 0.22 -11.28
N GLU A 62 13.22 1.15 -10.37
CA GLU A 62 14.12 1.45 -9.24
C GLU A 62 14.45 0.19 -8.45
N GLN A 63 15.69 0.10 -7.96
CA GLN A 63 16.16 -1.10 -7.29
C GLN A 63 15.29 -1.44 -6.08
N GLY A 64 14.72 -2.64 -6.07
CA GLY A 64 13.86 -3.13 -4.98
C GLY A 64 12.39 -2.76 -5.09
N TRP A 65 11.97 -2.05 -6.14
CA TRP A 65 10.55 -1.87 -6.45
C TRP A 65 10.01 -3.06 -7.24
N CYS A 66 8.68 -3.20 -7.24
CA CYS A 66 8.03 -4.30 -7.93
C CYS A 66 8.21 -4.13 -9.45
N PRO A 67 8.63 -5.18 -10.18
CA PRO A 67 8.81 -5.10 -11.63
C PRO A 67 7.52 -4.74 -12.40
N PHE A 68 6.35 -5.03 -11.82
CA PHE A 68 5.05 -4.75 -12.41
C PHE A 68 4.46 -3.40 -11.99
N LEU A 69 5.22 -2.56 -11.28
CA LEU A 69 4.79 -1.22 -10.88
C LEU A 69 4.96 -0.24 -12.05
N MET A 70 3.87 0.38 -12.50
CA MET A 70 3.93 1.45 -13.50
C MET A 70 4.51 2.73 -12.89
N ASP A 71 5.04 3.58 -13.75
CA ASP A 71 5.47 4.92 -13.34
C ASP A 71 4.26 5.75 -12.91
N ALA A 72 4.51 6.79 -12.11
CA ALA A 72 3.44 7.67 -11.65
C ALA A 72 2.78 8.38 -12.83
N ASP A 73 1.45 8.49 -12.80
CA ASP A 73 0.74 9.42 -13.67
C ASP A 73 0.93 10.89 -13.21
N ASP A 74 0.32 11.82 -13.94
CA ASP A 74 0.39 13.26 -13.63
C ASP A 74 -0.23 13.61 -12.28
N GLU A 75 -1.06 12.74 -11.71
CA GLU A 75 -1.67 12.89 -10.38
C GLU A 75 -0.84 12.19 -9.28
N GLY A 76 0.30 11.60 -9.62
CA GLY A 76 1.17 10.88 -8.68
C GLY A 76 0.69 9.47 -8.33
N LYS A 77 -0.23 8.88 -9.10
CA LYS A 77 -0.77 7.54 -8.87
C LYS A 77 0.10 6.48 -9.55
N TYR A 78 0.41 5.43 -8.81
CA TYR A 78 1.19 4.28 -9.26
C TYR A 78 0.31 3.06 -9.45
N TYR A 79 0.15 2.64 -10.70
CA TYR A 79 -0.68 1.49 -11.05
C TYR A 79 0.11 0.19 -11.07
N CYS A 80 -0.56 -0.93 -10.79
CA CYS A 80 0.01 -2.25 -10.97
C CYS A 80 -0.40 -2.79 -12.34
N ALA A 81 0.58 -3.09 -13.19
CA ALA A 81 0.36 -3.57 -14.55
C ALA A 81 -0.41 -4.90 -14.60
N VAL A 82 -0.47 -5.64 -13.49
CA VAL A 82 -1.00 -7.01 -13.39
C VAL A 82 -2.05 -7.16 -12.29
N HIS A 83 -2.67 -6.04 -11.85
CA HIS A 83 -3.49 -5.95 -10.64
C HIS A 83 -4.53 -7.07 -10.50
N ASP A 84 -5.24 -7.43 -11.56
CA ASP A 84 -6.30 -8.44 -11.52
C ASP A 84 -5.75 -9.86 -11.24
N THR A 85 -4.49 -10.10 -11.61
CA THR A 85 -3.82 -11.41 -11.51
C THR A 85 -2.74 -11.45 -10.44
N ILE A 86 -2.75 -10.49 -9.51
CA ILE A 86 -1.81 -10.50 -8.39
C ILE A 86 -1.98 -11.75 -7.52
N PRO A 87 -0.88 -12.26 -6.97
CA PRO A 87 -0.90 -13.39 -6.05
C PRO A 87 -1.47 -13.02 -4.68
N ASP A 88 -1.77 -14.04 -3.89
CA ASP A 88 -2.40 -13.91 -2.57
C ASP A 88 -1.61 -13.03 -1.60
N PHE A 89 -0.27 -13.13 -1.61
CA PHE A 89 0.55 -12.30 -0.73
C PHE A 89 0.39 -10.80 -1.05
N CYS A 90 0.24 -10.43 -2.32
CA CYS A 90 -0.02 -9.05 -2.71
C CYS A 90 -1.41 -8.58 -2.25
N ARG A 91 -2.44 -9.43 -2.37
CA ARG A 91 -3.81 -9.10 -1.92
C ARG A 91 -3.90 -8.91 -0.41
N LYS A 92 -3.21 -9.77 0.34
CA LYS A 92 -3.22 -9.77 1.81
C LYS A 92 -2.33 -8.67 2.40
N TYR A 93 -1.34 -8.21 1.64
CA TYR A 93 -0.42 -7.18 2.12
C TYR A 93 -1.09 -5.80 2.15
N LYS A 94 -1.04 -5.17 3.33
CA LYS A 94 -1.60 -3.84 3.57
C LYS A 94 -0.45 -2.86 3.70
N CYS A 95 -0.43 -1.81 2.87
CA CYS A 95 0.61 -0.78 2.99
C CYS A 95 0.44 0.15 4.20
N VAL A 96 -0.72 0.07 4.86
CA VAL A 96 -1.13 0.85 6.03
C VAL A 96 -1.98 -0.04 6.94
N SER A 97 -1.89 0.14 8.26
CA SER A 97 -2.75 -0.53 9.24
C SER A 97 -4.07 0.20 9.43
N MET A 98 -4.07 1.53 9.23
CA MET A 98 -5.28 2.35 9.23
C MET A 98 -5.24 3.47 8.20
N ARG A 99 -6.42 3.91 7.76
CA ARG A 99 -6.62 5.18 7.07
C ARG A 99 -7.48 6.13 7.90
N PHE A 100 -7.14 7.39 7.82
CA PHE A 100 -7.82 8.49 8.50
C PHE A 100 -8.41 9.40 7.45
N TYR A 101 -9.70 9.65 7.53
CA TYR A 101 -10.44 10.48 6.60
C TYR A 101 -10.95 11.71 7.31
N ARG A 102 -11.02 12.82 6.59
CA ARG A 102 -11.78 13.99 6.98
C ARG A 102 -12.86 14.19 5.94
N SER A 103 -14.11 13.96 6.32
CA SER A 103 -15.18 13.73 5.35
C SER A 103 -14.81 12.57 4.41
N GLU A 104 -14.91 12.73 3.09
CA GLU A 104 -14.60 11.67 2.11
C GLU A 104 -13.13 11.68 1.63
N THR A 105 -12.29 12.59 2.14
CA THR A 105 -10.90 12.72 1.71
C THR A 105 -9.95 12.06 2.70
N ILE A 106 -8.95 11.33 2.20
CA ILE A 106 -7.88 10.75 3.02
C ILE A 106 -7.04 11.90 3.60
N ALA A 107 -7.10 12.07 4.92
CA ALA A 107 -6.29 13.04 5.66
C ALA A 107 -4.94 12.43 6.08
N GLY A 108 -4.89 11.11 6.30
CA GLY A 108 -3.65 10.44 6.69
C GLY A 108 -3.78 8.92 6.78
N SER A 109 -2.70 8.28 7.21
CA SER A 109 -2.65 6.83 7.38
C SER A 109 -1.68 6.44 8.48
N LEU A 110 -1.97 5.34 9.17
CA LEU A 110 -1.05 4.70 10.09
C LEU A 110 -0.25 3.64 9.36
N ARG A 111 1.08 3.73 9.44
CA ARG A 111 1.99 2.68 9.00
C ARG A 111 2.59 1.96 10.20
N GLY A 112 2.59 0.63 10.14
CA GLY A 112 3.01 -0.19 11.27
C GLY A 112 2.14 0.11 12.49
N ARG A 113 2.77 0.22 13.66
CA ARG A 113 2.05 0.44 14.93
C ARG A 113 1.83 1.91 15.27
N THR A 114 2.78 2.81 14.97
CA THR A 114 2.77 4.17 15.51
C THR A 114 3.17 5.28 14.53
N THR A 115 3.52 4.93 13.28
CA THR A 115 4.01 5.93 12.32
C THR A 115 2.87 6.57 11.55
N LEU A 116 2.55 7.83 11.84
CA LEU A 116 1.64 8.63 11.02
C LEU A 116 2.30 9.03 9.70
N VAL A 117 1.55 8.91 8.60
CA VAL A 117 1.87 9.53 7.32
C VAL A 117 0.68 10.37 6.88
N SER A 118 0.86 11.69 6.82
CA SER A 118 -0.18 12.66 6.51
C SER A 118 0.47 13.94 5.94
N ASP A 119 -0.28 14.70 5.15
CA ASP A 119 0.04 16.09 4.80
C ASP A 119 -0.90 17.10 5.49
N ASP A 120 -1.94 16.61 6.18
CA ASP A 120 -2.85 17.42 6.99
C ASP A 120 -2.12 17.90 8.26
N GLY A 121 -1.85 19.20 8.32
CA GLY A 121 -1.19 19.83 9.46
C GLY A 121 -1.97 19.71 10.77
N ALA A 122 -3.30 19.74 10.73
CA ALA A 122 -4.13 19.58 11.92
C ALA A 122 -4.05 18.15 12.44
N LEU A 123 -4.04 17.15 11.54
CA LEU A 123 -3.86 15.75 11.93
C LEU A 123 -2.47 15.51 12.54
N LYS A 124 -1.41 16.09 11.96
CA LYS A 124 -0.05 16.03 12.52
C LYS A 124 0.00 16.61 13.94
N SER A 125 -0.55 17.82 14.13
CA SER A 125 -0.58 18.44 15.46
C SER A 125 -1.40 17.64 16.46
N LEU A 126 -2.55 17.11 16.07
CA LEU A 126 -3.37 16.27 16.94
C LEU A 126 -2.63 14.97 17.32
N TRP A 127 -1.91 14.39 16.36
CA TRP A 127 -1.14 13.17 16.58
C TRP A 127 -0.08 13.35 17.67
N ASP A 128 0.78 14.35 17.52
CA ASP A 128 1.90 14.58 18.44
C ASP A 128 1.42 15.01 19.83
N ASN A 129 0.37 15.83 19.91
CA ASN A 129 -0.09 16.42 21.17
C ASN A 129 -1.11 15.56 21.93
N SER A 130 -1.69 14.54 21.32
CA SER A 130 -2.79 13.78 21.96
C SER A 130 -2.74 12.29 21.71
N VAL A 131 -2.34 11.83 20.52
CA VAL A 131 -2.28 10.39 20.24
C VAL A 131 -0.99 9.77 20.81
N MET A 132 0.15 10.43 20.60
CA MET A 132 1.45 9.96 21.05
C MET A 132 1.71 10.16 22.55
N THR A 133 0.80 10.83 23.27
CA THR A 133 0.89 10.99 24.73
C THR A 133 0.46 9.75 25.51
N PHE A 134 -0.24 8.80 24.87
CA PHE A 134 -0.63 7.54 25.50
C PHE A 134 0.49 6.50 25.43
N PRO A 135 0.67 5.66 26.47
CA PRO A 135 1.62 4.54 26.42
C PRO A 135 1.20 3.53 25.35
N VAL A 136 2.17 3.06 24.55
CA VAL A 136 1.96 2.11 23.43
C VAL A 136 2.11 0.64 23.88
N GLU A 137 2.48 0.41 25.14
CA GLU A 137 2.73 -0.92 25.71
C GLU A 137 1.48 -1.80 25.64
N ASP A 138 0.31 -1.22 25.93
CA ASP A 138 -0.99 -1.80 25.60
C ASP A 138 -1.48 -1.24 24.26
N TYR A 139 -1.10 -1.92 23.18
CA TYR A 139 -1.46 -1.51 21.83
C TYR A 139 -2.98 -1.50 21.60
N ALA A 140 -3.73 -2.40 22.25
CA ALA A 140 -5.19 -2.44 22.09
C ALA A 140 -5.84 -1.20 22.71
N ALA A 141 -5.47 -0.87 23.95
CA ALA A 141 -5.94 0.34 24.63
C ALA A 141 -5.49 1.61 23.90
N TRP A 142 -4.23 1.64 23.42
CA TRP A 142 -3.72 2.75 22.62
C TRP A 142 -4.54 2.94 21.33
N LYS A 143 -4.88 1.85 20.64
CA LYS A 143 -5.69 1.86 19.41
C LYS A 143 -7.09 2.40 19.68
N GLU A 144 -7.73 2.04 20.79
CA GLU A 144 -9.04 2.58 21.17
C GLU A 144 -8.97 4.09 21.50
N ASN A 145 -7.97 4.51 22.28
CA ASN A 145 -7.75 5.92 22.60
C ASN A 145 -7.47 6.77 21.35
N LEU A 146 -6.64 6.27 20.43
CA LEU A 146 -6.41 6.86 19.12
C LEU A 146 -7.73 7.06 18.36
N LYS A 147 -8.55 6.01 18.21
CA LYS A 147 -9.83 6.07 17.48
C LYS A 147 -10.75 7.13 18.07
N LYS A 148 -10.80 7.20 19.40
CA LYS A 148 -11.60 8.18 20.13
C LYS A 148 -11.11 9.61 19.86
N VAL A 149 -9.83 9.89 20.08
CA VAL A 149 -9.24 11.23 19.86
C VAL A 149 -9.46 11.69 18.42
N LEU A 150 -9.26 10.82 17.43
CA LEU A 150 -9.47 11.16 16.03
C LEU A 150 -10.95 11.44 15.72
N SER A 151 -11.86 10.61 16.23
CA SER A 151 -13.31 10.79 16.02
C SER A 151 -13.83 12.07 16.66
N ASP A 152 -13.39 12.38 17.89
CA ASP A 152 -13.77 13.60 18.62
C ASP A 152 -13.29 14.87 17.89
N ASN A 153 -12.31 14.75 16.99
CA ASN A 153 -11.75 15.84 16.18
C ASN A 153 -12.20 15.79 14.71
N GLY A 154 -13.24 15.02 14.40
CA GLY A 154 -13.88 15.02 13.08
C GLY A 154 -13.20 14.16 12.02
N TYR A 155 -12.38 13.19 12.44
CA TYR A 155 -11.79 12.20 11.55
C TYR A 155 -12.52 10.86 11.63
N THR A 156 -12.72 10.20 10.50
CA THR A 156 -13.17 8.81 10.43
C THR A 156 -11.97 7.88 10.32
N VAL A 157 -12.00 6.77 11.06
CA VAL A 157 -10.91 5.80 11.10
C VAL A 157 -11.35 4.48 10.47
N GLU A 158 -10.65 4.07 9.41
CA GLU A 158 -10.75 2.72 8.87
C GLU A 158 -9.60 1.87 9.39
N ASP A 159 -9.95 0.80 10.10
CA ASP A 159 -8.99 -0.14 10.69
C ASP A 159 -8.98 -1.45 9.90
N TYR A 160 -7.78 -1.82 9.45
CA TYR A 160 -7.54 -3.03 8.68
C TYR A 160 -6.87 -4.13 9.49
N ASP A 161 -6.32 -3.85 10.68
CA ASP A 161 -5.60 -4.83 11.53
C ASP A 161 -6.47 -5.42 12.64
#